data_AF-A0A2S1LNT4-F1
#
_entry.id   AF-A0A2S1LNT4-F1
#
_cell.length_a   1.000
_cell.length_b   1.000
_cell.length_c   1.000
_cell.angle_alpha   90.00
_cell.angle_beta   90.00
_cell.angle_gamma   90.00
#
_symmetry.space_group_name_H-M   'P 1'
#
loop_
_entity.id
_entity.type
_entity.pdbx_description
1 polymer ?
#
loop_
_entity_poly.entity_id
_entity_poly.type
_entity_poly.pdbx_seq_one_letter_code
_entity_poly.pdbx_strand_id
1 'polypeptide(L)'
;MLILCFNDAIVFRWECVREKLKKLSRKDGQVLVKLMNRQTGTTTFALIKDLKSGWKAFWFNQTAKLFNINLKTSYEPESNLEDYQIELILLRAFAERKLEQQAPFKKIDIMELSRVWESRRVASEAEKQ
;
A
#
# COMPACT_ATOMS: atom_id res chain seq x y z
N MET A 1 39.29 10.07 -7.65
CA MET A 1 38.65 10.31 -6.34
C MET A 1 37.54 11.33 -6.54
N LEU A 2 36.37 10.83 -6.96
CA LEU A 2 35.06 11.46 -7.15
C LEU A 2 34.36 10.57 -8.20
N ILE A 3 33.07 10.30 -8.03
CA ILE A 3 32.25 9.30 -8.75
C ILE A 3 32.38 7.87 -8.19
N LEU A 4 32.09 7.62 -6.91
CA LEU A 4 31.61 6.30 -6.41
C LEU A 4 30.88 6.43 -5.05
N CYS A 5 29.91 7.35 -4.90
CA CYS A 5 29.08 7.39 -3.68
C CYS A 5 27.57 7.53 -3.94
N PHE A 6 27.09 7.45 -5.19
CA PHE A 6 25.68 7.73 -5.48
C PHE A 6 24.78 6.47 -5.58
N ASN A 7 25.35 5.27 -5.68
CA ASN A 7 24.58 4.06 -5.98
C ASN A 7 24.46 3.04 -4.83
N ASP A 8 25.30 3.12 -3.80
CA ASP A 8 25.34 2.08 -2.75
C ASP A 8 24.35 2.32 -1.59
N ALA A 9 23.89 3.55 -1.38
CA ALA A 9 22.94 3.87 -0.31
C ALA A 9 21.52 3.32 -0.57
N ILE A 10 21.14 3.16 -1.84
CA ILE A 10 19.83 2.64 -2.24
C ILE A 10 19.81 1.11 -2.07
N VAL A 11 20.84 0.42 -2.54
CA VAL A 11 20.97 -1.05 -2.46
C VAL A 11 20.90 -1.54 -1.01
N PHE A 12 21.67 -0.91 -0.11
CA PHE A 12 21.69 -1.28 1.31
C PHE A 12 20.34 -1.07 2.01
N ARG A 13 19.57 -0.06 1.58
CA ARG A 13 18.24 0.23 2.15
C ARG A 13 17.21 -0.82 1.76
N TRP A 14 17.29 -1.32 0.53
CA TRP A 14 16.36 -2.30 -0.02
C TRP A 14 16.55 -3.71 0.55
N GLU A 15 17.77 -4.11 0.95
CA GLU A 15 18.01 -5.41 1.59
C GLU A 15 17.42 -5.52 3.00
N CYS A 16 17.44 -4.44 3.79
CA CYS A 16 16.71 -4.41 5.05
C CYS A 16 15.19 -4.44 4.86
N VAL A 17 14.67 -3.81 3.80
CA VAL A 17 13.26 -3.89 3.44
C VAL A 17 12.92 -5.33 3.02
N ARG A 18 13.76 -6.00 2.22
CA ARG A 18 13.61 -7.42 1.84
C ARG A 18 13.42 -8.33 3.06
N GLU A 19 14.33 -8.28 4.03
CA GLU A 19 14.27 -9.18 5.20
C GLU A 19 13.03 -8.92 6.07
N LYS A 20 12.53 -7.69 6.07
CA LYS A 20 11.25 -7.35 6.69
C LYS A 20 10.06 -7.84 5.83
N LEU A 21 10.11 -7.64 4.51
CA LEU A 21 9.09 -8.08 3.56
C LEU A 21 8.92 -9.61 3.52
N LYS A 22 10.01 -10.36 3.62
CA LYS A 22 9.98 -11.84 3.69
C LYS A 22 9.26 -12.34 4.95
N LYS A 23 9.27 -11.56 6.03
CA LYS A 23 8.60 -11.87 7.31
C LYS A 23 7.13 -11.42 7.34
N LEU A 24 6.68 -10.64 6.36
CA LEU A 24 5.29 -10.20 6.29
C LEU A 24 4.38 -11.35 5.83
N SER A 25 3.23 -11.49 6.49
CA SER A 25 2.18 -12.39 6.02
C SER A 25 1.64 -11.89 4.67
N ARG A 26 1.00 -12.79 3.92
CA ARG A 26 0.40 -12.44 2.62
C ARG A 26 -0.58 -11.28 2.73
N LYS A 27 -1.33 -11.20 3.84
CA LYS A 27 -2.27 -10.11 4.14
C LYS A 27 -1.57 -8.79 4.48
N ASP A 28 -0.49 -8.82 5.24
CA ASP A 28 0.26 -7.60 5.56
C ASP A 28 0.93 -7.02 4.31
N GLY A 29 1.41 -7.89 3.41
CA GLY A 29 1.91 -7.48 2.10
C GLY A 29 0.83 -6.82 1.23
N GLN A 30 -0.43 -7.24 1.34
CA GLN A 30 -1.56 -6.60 0.65
C GLN A 30 -1.80 -5.17 1.16
N VAL A 31 -1.85 -5.01 2.48
CA VAL A 31 -1.99 -3.70 3.12
C VAL A 31 -0.83 -2.79 2.73
N LEU A 32 0.41 -3.31 2.73
CA LEU A 32 1.57 -2.53 2.33
C LEU A 32 1.46 -2.02 0.88
N VAL A 33 1.04 -2.87 -0.06
CA VAL A 33 0.86 -2.50 -1.46
C VAL A 33 -0.21 -1.41 -1.62
N LYS A 34 -1.32 -1.53 -0.88
CA LYS A 34 -2.39 -0.52 -0.82
C LYS A 34 -1.89 0.81 -0.27
N LEU A 35 -1.09 0.79 0.80
CA LEU A 35 -0.48 2.00 1.38
C LEU A 35 0.52 2.67 0.43
N MET A 36 1.32 1.91 -0.30
CA MET A 36 2.22 2.48 -1.32
C MET A 36 1.43 3.16 -2.44
N ASN A 37 0.35 2.54 -2.92
CA ASN A 37 -0.53 3.14 -3.92
C ASN A 37 -1.20 4.42 -3.39
N ARG A 38 -1.62 4.45 -2.11
CA ARG A 38 -2.14 5.65 -1.45
C ARG A 38 -1.15 6.83 -1.48
N GLN A 39 0.14 6.57 -1.25
CA GLN A 39 1.18 7.61 -1.21
C GLN A 39 1.66 8.05 -2.60
N THR A 40 1.72 7.14 -3.57
CA THR A 40 2.34 7.40 -4.87
C THR A 40 1.34 7.59 -6.00
N GLY A 41 0.08 7.19 -5.83
CA GLY A 41 -0.96 7.20 -6.87
C GLY A 41 -0.74 6.19 -8.00
N THR A 42 0.45 5.58 -8.08
CA THR A 42 0.80 4.58 -9.11
C THR A 42 0.58 3.17 -8.60
N THR A 43 0.13 2.27 -9.47
CA THR A 43 0.00 0.86 -9.07
C THR A 43 1.38 0.29 -8.79
N THR A 44 1.48 -0.53 -7.75
CA THR A 44 2.76 -1.15 -7.40
C THR A 44 3.28 -2.04 -8.53
N PHE A 45 2.41 -2.52 -9.45
CA PHE A 45 2.84 -3.14 -10.70
C PHE A 45 3.72 -2.22 -11.56
N ALA A 46 3.31 -0.97 -11.77
CA ALA A 46 4.09 0.01 -12.53
C ALA A 46 5.41 0.32 -11.81
N LEU A 47 5.35 0.53 -10.49
CA LEU A 47 6.53 0.80 -9.66
C LEU A 47 7.55 -0.36 -9.71
N ILE A 48 7.08 -1.61 -9.61
CA ILE A 48 7.95 -2.80 -9.71
C ILE A 48 8.43 -2.99 -11.14
N LYS A 49 7.62 -2.73 -12.17
CA LYS A 49 8.03 -2.83 -13.57
C LYS A 49 9.18 -1.88 -13.89
N ASP A 50 9.16 -0.68 -13.33
CA ASP A 50 10.23 0.31 -13.50
C ASP A 50 11.48 -0.10 -12.70
N LEU A 51 11.30 -0.61 -11.47
CA LEU A 51 12.37 -1.20 -10.64
C LEU A 51 13.02 -2.44 -11.28
N LYS A 52 12.28 -3.24 -12.05
CA LYS A 52 12.84 -4.37 -12.80
C LYS A 52 13.93 -3.89 -13.77
N SER A 53 13.94 -2.65 -14.26
CA SER A 53 14.92 -2.18 -15.26
C SER A 53 16.37 -2.26 -14.81
N GLY A 54 16.66 -2.20 -13.50
CA GLY A 54 18.03 -2.14 -12.97
C GLY A 54 18.50 -3.32 -12.11
N TRP A 55 17.62 -4.25 -11.71
CA TRP A 55 17.91 -5.32 -10.72
C TRP A 55 17.51 -6.73 -11.23
N LYS A 56 17.44 -6.86 -12.55
CA LYS A 56 16.42 -7.61 -13.30
C LYS A 56 16.47 -9.14 -13.26
N ALA A 57 17.61 -9.78 -13.01
CA ALA A 57 17.75 -11.22 -13.30
C ALA A 57 17.68 -12.14 -12.07
N PHE A 58 18.05 -11.68 -10.88
CA PHE A 58 18.28 -12.57 -9.73
C PHE A 58 17.01 -12.88 -8.91
N TRP A 59 15.98 -12.04 -9.00
CA TRP A 59 14.84 -12.08 -8.08
C TRP A 59 13.61 -12.88 -8.55
N PHE A 60 13.64 -13.45 -9.76
CA PHE A 60 12.39 -13.74 -10.47
C PHE A 60 11.58 -14.99 -10.13
N ASN A 61 12.01 -15.92 -9.26
CA ASN A 61 11.27 -17.18 -9.17
C ASN A 61 10.31 -17.28 -7.97
N GLN A 62 10.64 -16.69 -6.81
CA GLN A 62 9.87 -16.94 -5.59
C GLN A 62 8.89 -15.82 -5.21
N THR A 63 9.24 -14.57 -5.50
CA THR A 63 8.45 -13.39 -5.08
C THR A 63 7.37 -13.03 -6.09
N ALA A 64 7.51 -13.45 -7.35
CA ALA A 64 6.58 -13.07 -8.42
C ALA A 64 5.13 -13.51 -8.15
N LYS A 65 4.89 -14.75 -7.70
CA LYS A 65 3.51 -15.25 -7.49
C LYS A 65 2.77 -14.55 -6.35
N LEU A 66 3.45 -14.26 -5.24
CA LEU A 66 2.86 -13.58 -4.08
C LEU A 66 2.47 -12.14 -4.41
N PHE A 67 3.29 -11.46 -5.20
CA PHE A 67 3.04 -10.09 -5.57
C PHE A 67 2.09 -9.98 -6.79
N ASN A 68 2.13 -10.90 -7.76
CA ASN A 68 1.31 -10.81 -8.99
C ASN A 68 -0.20 -10.69 -8.73
N ILE A 69 -0.71 -11.30 -7.65
CA ILE A 69 -2.13 -11.23 -7.27
C ILE A 69 -2.49 -9.85 -6.70
N ASN A 70 -1.56 -9.23 -5.96
CA ASN A 70 -1.82 -7.97 -5.24
C ASN A 70 -1.42 -6.72 -6.04
N LEU A 71 -0.61 -6.88 -7.10
CA LEU A 71 0.03 -5.79 -7.82
C LEU A 71 -0.90 -4.95 -8.70
N LYS A 72 -2.08 -5.48 -9.05
CA LYS A 72 -3.10 -4.77 -9.84
C LYS A 72 -4.12 -4.05 -8.97
N THR A 73 -4.06 -4.19 -7.65
CA THR A 73 -5.06 -3.66 -6.75
C THR A 73 -4.82 -2.16 -6.53
N SER A 74 -5.80 -1.35 -6.91
CA SER A 74 -5.85 0.08 -6.61
C SER A 74 -6.38 0.30 -5.20
N TYR A 75 -5.96 1.39 -4.56
CA TYR A 75 -6.51 1.82 -3.28
C TYR A 75 -7.78 2.65 -3.49
N GLU A 76 -8.92 2.09 -3.09
CA GLU A 76 -10.25 2.66 -3.34
C GLU A 76 -11.13 2.58 -2.07
N PRO A 77 -10.99 3.53 -1.13
CA PRO A 77 -11.74 3.52 0.13
C PRO A 77 -13.25 3.73 -0.06
N GLU A 78 -13.70 4.22 -1.21
CA GLU A 78 -15.12 4.41 -1.52
C GLU A 78 -15.83 3.11 -1.92
N SER A 79 -15.11 2.20 -2.58
CA SER A 79 -15.68 0.95 -3.12
C SER A 79 -15.33 -0.26 -2.24
N ASN A 80 -14.17 -0.22 -1.57
CA ASN A 80 -13.63 -1.35 -0.81
C ASN A 80 -13.65 -1.11 0.71
N LEU A 81 -14.30 -2.02 1.45
CA LEU A 81 -14.45 -1.91 2.90
C LEU A 81 -13.11 -2.00 3.63
N GLU A 82 -12.19 -2.87 3.17
CA GLU A 82 -10.87 -2.99 3.78
C GLU A 82 -10.08 -1.68 3.62
N ASP A 83 -10.19 -1.03 2.46
CA ASP A 83 -9.46 0.21 2.18
C ASP A 83 -9.99 1.37 3.04
N TYR A 84 -11.31 1.42 3.22
CA TYR A 84 -11.96 2.32 4.17
C TYR A 84 -11.48 2.09 5.61
N GLN A 85 -11.46 0.84 6.07
CA GLN A 85 -10.97 0.49 7.40
C GLN A 85 -9.50 0.86 7.60
N ILE A 86 -8.67 0.66 6.57
CA ILE A 86 -7.26 1.09 6.59
C ILE A 86 -7.17 2.61 6.80
N GLU A 87 -7.98 3.41 6.11
CA GLU A 87 -7.95 4.87 6.29
C GLU A 87 -8.34 5.28 7.71
N LEU A 88 -9.37 4.64 8.29
CA LEU A 88 -9.74 4.88 9.70
C LEU A 88 -8.60 4.55 10.67
N ILE A 89 -7.91 3.43 10.46
CA ILE A 89 -6.74 3.05 11.28
C ILE A 89 -5.62 4.07 11.13
N LEU A 90 -5.36 4.56 9.92
CA LEU A 90 -4.35 5.59 9.66
C LEU A 90 -4.69 6.89 10.38
N LEU A 91 -5.92 7.39 10.26
CA LEU A 91 -6.37 8.59 10.95
C LEU A 91 -6.20 8.48 12.46
N ARG A 92 -6.59 7.34 13.03
CA ARG A 92 -6.41 7.06 14.45
C ARG A 92 -4.93 7.05 14.83
N ALA A 93 -4.09 6.39 14.04
CA ALA A 93 -2.65 6.34 14.30
C ALA A 93 -1.97 7.72 14.20
N PHE A 94 -2.42 8.58 13.29
CA PHE A 94 -1.95 9.97 13.18
C PHE A 94 -2.41 10.82 14.37
N ALA A 95 -3.66 10.66 14.81
CA ALA A 95 -4.18 11.32 16.00
C ALA A 95 -3.42 10.92 17.27
N GLU A 96 -3.10 9.62 17.38
CA GLU A 96 -2.30 9.06 18.48
C GLU A 96 -0.79 9.37 18.37
N ARG A 97 -0.34 10.08 17.33
CA ARG A 97 1.08 10.36 17.02
C ARG A 97 1.97 9.12 16.95
N LYS A 98 1.37 7.95 16.66
CA LYS A 98 2.10 6.70 16.43
C LYS A 98 2.80 6.69 15.07
N LEU A 99 2.28 7.47 14.13
CA LEU A 99 2.82 7.65 12.79
C LEU A 99 2.96 9.14 12.49
N GLU A 100 3.99 9.49 11.73
CA GLU A 100 4.13 10.83 11.15
C GLU A 100 3.01 11.07 10.14
N GLN A 101 2.47 12.29 10.12
CA GLN A 101 1.39 12.63 9.19
C GLN A 101 1.89 12.58 7.75
N GLN A 102 1.16 11.83 6.92
CA GLN A 102 1.48 11.68 5.50
C GLN A 102 0.22 11.89 4.66
N ALA A 103 0.23 12.98 3.90
CA ALA A 103 -0.86 13.30 2.98
C ALA A 103 -0.99 12.21 1.90
N PRO A 104 -2.20 11.69 1.63
CA PRO A 104 -2.40 10.80 0.50
C PRO A 104 -2.20 11.54 -0.83
N PHE A 105 -1.83 10.80 -1.88
CA PHE A 105 -1.68 11.35 -3.23
C PHE A 105 -3.01 11.90 -3.76
N LYS A 106 -4.09 11.13 -3.58
CA LYS A 106 -5.46 11.58 -3.86
C LYS A 106 -6.03 12.17 -2.57
N LYS A 107 -6.68 13.33 -2.66
CA LYS A 107 -7.40 13.90 -1.52
C LYS A 107 -8.57 12.98 -1.16
N ILE A 108 -8.66 12.59 0.11
CA ILE A 108 -9.71 11.71 0.63
C ILE A 108 -10.58 12.53 1.59
N ASP A 109 -11.89 12.58 1.35
CA ASP A 109 -12.86 13.17 2.28
C ASP A 109 -13.45 12.08 3.19
N ILE A 110 -13.06 12.11 4.46
CA ILE A 110 -13.46 11.11 5.44
C ILE A 110 -14.95 11.25 5.81
N MET A 111 -15.48 12.47 5.78
CA MET A 111 -16.87 12.73 6.15
C MET A 111 -17.81 12.14 5.10
N GLU A 112 -17.47 12.32 3.83
CA GLU A 112 -18.20 11.72 2.71
C GLU A 112 -18.12 10.19 2.73
N LEU A 113 -16.91 9.64 2.91
CA LEU A 113 -16.72 8.19 3.02
C LEU A 113 -17.57 7.57 4.13
N SER A 114 -17.57 8.17 5.32
CA SER A 114 -18.36 7.68 6.46
C SER A 114 -19.84 7.62 6.11
N ARG A 115 -20.37 8.64 5.40
CA ARG A 115 -21.77 8.69 4.97
C ARG A 115 -22.11 7.60 3.96
N VAL A 116 -21.23 7.35 2.98
CA VAL A 116 -21.42 6.31 1.96
C VAL A 116 -21.48 4.93 2.61
N TRP A 117 -20.53 4.63 3.50
CA TRP A 117 -20.47 3.32 4.16
C TRP A 117 -21.61 3.11 5.16
N GLU A 118 -22.03 4.17 5.87
CA GLU A 118 -23.19 4.10 6.75
C GLU A 118 -24.48 3.82 5.98
N SER A 119 -24.67 4.46 4.83
CA SER A 119 -25.83 4.22 3.96
C SER A 119 -25.86 2.77 3.45
N ARG A 120 -24.70 2.22 3.08
CA ARG A 120 -24.56 0.81 2.66
C ARG A 120 -24.83 -0.16 3.81
N ARG A 121 -24.38 0.18 5.03
CA ARG A 121 -24.63 -0.63 6.23
C ARG A 121 -26.14 -0.74 6.49
N VAL A 122 -26.85 0.38 6.52
CA VAL A 122 -28.30 0.44 6.71
C VAL A 122 -29.05 -0.33 5.61
N ALA A 123 -28.65 -0.19 4.34
CA ALA A 123 -29.24 -0.96 3.24
C ALA A 123 -29.08 -2.48 3.45
N SER A 124 -27.88 -2.93 3.85
CA SER A 124 -27.61 -4.36 4.09
C SER A 124 -28.34 -4.95 5.31
N GLU A 125 -28.79 -4.08 6.22
CA GLU A 125 -29.58 -4.46 7.39
C GLU A 125 -31.06 -4.56 7.05
N ALA A 126 -31.55 -3.65 6.19
CA ALA A 126 -32.93 -3.67 5.68
C ALA A 126 -33.23 -4.90 4.82
N GLU A 127 -32.23 -5.43 4.10
CA GLU A 127 -32.37 -6.65 3.27
C GLU A 127 -32.38 -7.96 4.09
N LYS A 128 -31.98 -7.91 5.37
CA LYS A 128 -31.93 -9.08 6.26
C LYS A 128 -33.21 -9.27 7.07
N GLN A 129 -34.17 -8.35 6.93
CA GLN A 129 -35.51 -8.39 7.53
C GLN A 129 -36.53 -8.91 6.52
#